data_AF-A0A4Q8TBR0-F1
#
_entry.id   AF-A0A4Q8TBR0-F1
#
_cell.length_a   1.000
_cell.length_b   1.000
_cell.length_c   1.000
_cell.angle_alpha   90.00
_cell.angle_beta   90.00
_cell.angle_gamma   90.00
#
_symmetry.space_group_name_H-M   'P 1'
#
loop_
_entity.id
_entity.type
_entity.pdbx_description
1 polymer ?
#
loop_
_entity_poly.entity_id
_entity_poly.type
_entity_poly.pdbx_seq_one_letter_code
_entity_poly.pdbx_strand_id
1 'polypeptide(L)'
;MSKREVFHSTDDPRRLHISPPGTRTTPGDFGRWAAHLDQDNLFTQIAATARQLYEQPPVSSAAQGLDALKTMSRLRSMLDAAEAAVLADSFEHAVKSASAQGTQEPLIDSSPDPFQEQATAYYSVNPSDEAIVRSSFVAEASIAIRASEANIRDRLFIAEGLRHLCPETLEELSCGEITTRTAQEIVKQSQDLEPADVRYMQQTLLPIARTAADSAVAHRARKIHERLHPQPIEERHKKGVQDRKVIYWHEPNGMSTLQLHVPAEKALSIINTVNWHASQHDDPDDERTEQQRRLDIICDALIDGWPAAPGTPLKARVAVTIPALEMLANPKRALADLEGYGPIPIGTALRIAQDAPSFMKVLTDPWSGAVIDVGREKYRPSKALRDFLRNRDICCRFPGCNRPAETSEIDHIEAWAAGGHTSRTNTHLLCKRHQMFKHALGWQATYLADGSVNWRSPHGVICIELPGSVTNVQNFDFEKDQTPMLPPMQLTDRVRRVLGWIDPPDQETG
;
A
#
# COMPACT_ATOMS: atom_id res chain seq x y z
N MET A 1 6.67 25.04 -7.61
CA MET A 1 5.80 23.95 -7.10
C MET A 1 5.68 24.16 -5.60
N SER A 2 4.46 24.32 -5.10
CA SER A 2 4.22 24.80 -3.73
C SER A 2 4.45 23.69 -2.70
N LYS A 3 4.60 24.04 -1.40
CA LYS A 3 4.69 23.11 -0.26
C LYS A 3 3.65 21.96 -0.28
N ARG A 4 2.56 22.08 -1.03
CA ARG A 4 1.49 21.07 -1.18
C ARG A 4 1.76 19.92 -2.14
N GLU A 5 2.81 19.94 -2.97
CA GLU A 5 3.04 18.87 -3.98
C GLU A 5 4.03 17.79 -3.54
N VAL A 6 4.88 18.08 -2.55
CA VAL A 6 5.85 17.10 -1.99
C VAL A 6 5.15 16.11 -1.07
N PHE A 7 4.20 16.61 -0.30
CA PHE A 7 3.20 15.80 0.35
C PHE A 7 2.14 15.54 -0.71
N HIS A 8 1.91 14.28 -1.10
CA HIS A 8 0.50 13.94 -1.31
C HIS A 8 -0.13 14.14 0.07
N SER A 9 -0.56 15.37 0.32
CA SER A 9 -1.58 15.68 1.30
C SER A 9 -2.83 14.99 0.77
N THR A 10 -2.87 13.66 0.90
CA THR A 10 -4.02 13.08 1.54
C THR A 10 -4.15 13.89 2.84
N ASP A 11 -4.98 14.93 2.81
CA ASP A 11 -5.86 15.15 3.94
C ASP A 11 -6.42 13.76 4.22
N ASP A 12 -5.79 13.06 5.17
CA ASP A 12 -6.20 11.73 5.55
C ASP A 12 -7.60 11.94 6.16
N PRO A 13 -8.66 11.37 5.56
CA PRO A 13 -9.97 11.41 6.19
C PRO A 13 -10.01 10.67 7.53
N ARG A 14 -8.90 10.06 7.98
CA ARG A 14 -8.69 9.44 9.29
C ARG A 14 -7.83 10.30 10.23
N ARG A 15 -7.83 11.61 10.04
CA ARG A 15 -7.02 12.54 10.84
C ARG A 15 -7.35 12.42 12.33
N LEU A 16 -6.39 11.94 13.12
CA LEU A 16 -6.30 12.35 14.51
C LEU A 16 -5.57 13.70 14.55
N HIS A 17 -6.33 14.76 14.82
CA HIS A 17 -5.80 15.89 15.56
C HIS A 17 -6.16 15.68 17.03
N ILE A 18 -5.53 14.70 17.66
CA ILE A 18 -5.53 14.62 19.12
C ILE A 18 -4.12 15.04 19.53
N SER A 19 -3.98 16.23 20.13
CA SER A 19 -2.89 16.40 21.09
C SER A 19 -3.04 15.27 22.09
N PRO A 20 -2.00 14.45 22.34
CA PRO A 20 -2.15 13.17 23.04
C PRO A 20 -2.99 13.39 24.30
N PRO A 21 -4.17 12.74 24.46
CA PRO A 21 -4.81 12.69 25.76
C PRO A 21 -3.80 11.98 26.65
N GLY A 22 -3.21 12.75 27.56
CA GLY A 22 -2.13 12.28 28.40
C GLY A 22 -2.55 11.01 29.14
N THR A 23 -1.74 9.97 29.00
CA THR A 23 -1.37 9.09 30.13
C THR A 23 0.08 8.64 30.11
N ARG A 24 0.87 8.94 29.06
CA ARG A 24 2.34 8.80 29.11
C ARG A 24 3.04 10.12 28.87
N THR A 25 3.61 10.67 29.93
CA THR A 25 4.56 11.79 29.87
C THR A 25 5.96 11.35 29.43
N THR A 26 6.24 10.04 29.38
CA THR A 26 7.52 9.47 28.96
C THR A 26 7.30 8.25 28.06
N PRO A 27 7.74 8.29 26.79
CA PRO A 27 7.75 7.11 25.92
C PRO A 27 8.77 6.10 26.44
N GLY A 28 8.43 4.81 26.43
CA GLY A 28 9.27 3.73 26.95
C GLY A 28 9.15 3.50 28.45
N ASP A 29 9.17 4.53 29.30
CA ASP A 29 9.32 4.32 30.76
C ASP A 29 8.05 3.79 31.46
N PHE A 30 6.87 4.13 30.94
CA PHE A 30 5.59 3.55 31.38
C PHE A 30 5.04 2.52 30.39
N GLY A 31 5.89 2.12 29.44
CA GLY A 31 5.81 0.94 28.57
C GLY A 31 5.33 -0.27 29.35
N ARG A 32 4.21 -0.93 29.02
CA ARG A 32 3.98 -2.27 29.60
C ARG A 32 5.09 -3.27 29.14
N TRP A 33 5.81 -2.95 28.07
CA TRP A 33 7.07 -3.60 27.65
C TRP A 33 8.29 -3.30 28.55
N ALA A 34 8.37 -2.15 29.22
CA ALA A 34 9.51 -1.80 30.06
C ALA A 34 9.56 -2.56 31.40
N ALA A 35 8.50 -3.30 31.74
CA ALA A 35 8.41 -4.12 32.95
C ALA A 35 8.35 -5.63 32.67
N HIS A 36 8.62 -6.08 31.44
CA HIS A 36 8.35 -7.45 30.95
C HIS A 36 6.87 -7.91 31.06
N LEU A 37 5.98 -7.09 31.62
CA LEU A 37 4.56 -7.40 31.82
C LEU A 37 3.80 -7.63 30.50
N ASP A 38 4.10 -6.87 29.43
CA ASP A 38 3.50 -7.13 28.11
C ASP A 38 4.05 -8.42 27.48
N GLN A 39 5.33 -8.72 27.69
CA GLN A 39 5.94 -9.94 27.17
C GLN A 39 5.29 -11.17 27.83
N ASP A 40 5.14 -11.12 29.15
CA ASP A 40 4.50 -12.16 29.94
C ASP A 40 2.99 -12.25 29.65
N ASN A 41 2.28 -11.13 29.48
CA ASN A 41 0.84 -11.15 29.22
C ASN A 41 0.49 -11.57 27.78
N LEU A 42 1.19 -11.05 26.76
CA LEU A 42 0.87 -11.30 25.36
C LEU A 42 1.45 -12.64 24.90
N PHE A 43 2.76 -12.82 25.03
CA PHE A 43 3.44 -13.95 24.38
C PHE A 43 3.27 -15.25 25.14
N THR A 44 3.11 -15.22 26.48
CA THR A 44 2.79 -16.43 27.25
C THR A 44 1.42 -16.96 26.88
N GLN A 45 0.42 -16.09 26.75
CA GLN A 45 -0.92 -16.51 26.34
C GLN A 45 -0.92 -17.03 24.89
N ILE A 46 -0.24 -16.32 23.97
CA ILE A 46 -0.05 -16.78 22.58
C ILE A 46 0.58 -18.18 22.56
N ALA A 47 1.64 -18.39 23.32
CA ALA A 47 2.33 -19.69 23.41
C ALA A 47 1.40 -20.78 23.98
N ALA A 48 0.62 -20.47 25.01
CA ALA A 48 -0.34 -21.39 25.61
C ALA A 48 -1.45 -21.78 24.62
N THR A 49 -2.04 -20.80 23.90
CA THR A 49 -3.08 -21.04 22.89
C THR A 49 -2.53 -21.80 21.68
N ALA A 50 -1.32 -21.49 21.23
CA ALA A 50 -0.65 -22.23 20.16
C ALA A 50 -0.36 -23.68 20.57
N ARG A 51 0.06 -23.90 21.83
CA ARG A 51 0.25 -25.23 22.39
C ARG A 51 -1.06 -26.00 22.49
N GLN A 52 -2.14 -25.36 22.95
CA GLN A 52 -3.48 -25.96 22.97
C GLN A 52 -3.88 -26.44 21.57
N LEU A 53 -3.68 -25.61 20.54
CA LEU A 53 -3.98 -25.97 19.15
C LEU A 53 -3.10 -27.13 18.64
N TYR A 54 -1.82 -27.14 19.01
CA TYR A 54 -0.89 -28.22 18.65
C TYR A 54 -1.26 -29.56 19.31
N GLU A 55 -1.75 -29.53 20.55
CA GLU A 55 -2.14 -30.70 21.33
C GLU A 55 -3.53 -31.24 20.96
N GLN A 56 -4.32 -30.51 20.15
CA GLN A 56 -5.63 -30.99 19.69
C GLN A 56 -5.48 -32.23 18.78
N PRO A 57 -6.34 -33.25 18.94
CA PRO A 57 -6.33 -34.41 18.06
C PRO A 57 -6.75 -34.01 16.64
N PRO A 58 -6.40 -34.79 15.60
CA PRO A 58 -6.88 -34.57 14.25
C PRO A 58 -8.41 -34.42 14.21
N VAL A 59 -8.88 -33.44 13.44
CA VAL A 59 -10.31 -33.16 13.29
C VAL A 59 -11.02 -34.41 12.76
N SER A 60 -11.90 -34.98 13.57
CA SER A 60 -12.72 -36.17 13.22
C SER A 60 -14.22 -35.87 13.18
N SER A 61 -14.62 -34.63 13.49
CA SER A 61 -16.01 -34.17 13.38
C SER A 61 -16.08 -32.67 13.06
N ALA A 62 -17.22 -32.22 12.53
CA ALA A 62 -17.47 -30.80 12.28
C ALA A 62 -17.36 -29.96 13.57
N ALA A 63 -17.83 -30.48 14.71
CA ALA A 63 -17.74 -29.78 15.99
C ALA A 63 -16.29 -29.54 16.43
N GLN A 64 -15.42 -30.55 16.30
CA GLN A 64 -13.99 -30.40 16.57
C GLN A 64 -13.31 -29.43 15.59
N GLY A 65 -13.71 -29.46 14.31
CA GLY A 65 -13.20 -28.52 13.31
C GLY A 65 -13.58 -27.08 13.64
N LEU A 66 -14.81 -26.83 14.07
CA LEU A 66 -15.27 -25.51 14.49
C LEU A 66 -14.56 -25.02 15.76
N ASP A 67 -14.25 -25.91 16.70
CA ASP A 67 -13.48 -25.56 17.90
C ASP A 67 -12.02 -25.19 17.55
N ALA A 68 -11.37 -25.97 16.68
CA ALA A 68 -10.04 -25.65 16.17
C ALA A 68 -10.01 -24.30 15.44
N LEU A 69 -11.02 -24.01 14.60
CA LEU A 69 -11.15 -22.72 13.93
C LEU A 69 -11.32 -21.55 14.91
N LYS A 70 -12.07 -21.74 16.00
CA LYS A 70 -12.19 -20.72 17.07
C LYS A 70 -10.84 -20.46 17.73
N THR A 71 -10.11 -21.51 18.12
CA THR A 71 -8.78 -21.39 18.73
C THR A 71 -7.78 -20.70 17.77
N MET A 72 -7.81 -21.05 16.48
CA MET A 72 -7.01 -20.37 15.46
C MET A 72 -7.38 -18.88 15.32
N SER A 73 -8.67 -18.55 15.36
CA SER A 73 -9.14 -17.17 15.31
C SER A 73 -8.67 -16.36 16.53
N ARG A 74 -8.75 -16.95 17.74
CA ARG A 74 -8.23 -16.33 18.96
C ARG A 74 -6.74 -16.04 18.84
N LEU A 75 -5.96 -17.04 18.41
CA LEU A 75 -4.52 -16.88 18.22
C LEU A 75 -4.18 -15.75 17.24
N ARG A 76 -4.93 -15.60 16.14
CA ARG A 76 -4.78 -14.48 15.21
C ARG A 76 -5.07 -13.13 15.86
N SER A 77 -6.18 -13.00 16.59
CA SER A 77 -6.48 -11.78 17.35
C SER A 77 -5.37 -11.40 18.32
N MET A 78 -4.81 -12.37 19.05
CA MET A 78 -3.75 -12.14 20.02
C MET A 78 -2.44 -11.70 19.33
N LEU A 79 -2.10 -12.31 18.20
CA LEU A 79 -0.96 -11.90 17.37
C LEU A 79 -1.17 -10.49 16.81
N ASP A 80 -2.37 -10.16 16.34
CA ASP A 80 -2.70 -8.83 15.83
C ASP A 80 -2.63 -7.76 16.94
N ALA A 81 -3.03 -8.09 18.18
CA ALA A 81 -2.84 -7.20 19.33
C ALA A 81 -1.36 -6.97 19.64
N ALA A 82 -0.55 -8.04 19.62
CA ALA A 82 0.89 -7.94 19.84
C ALA A 82 1.57 -7.12 18.74
N GLU A 83 1.20 -7.34 17.47
CA GLU A 83 1.70 -6.55 16.34
C GLU A 83 1.34 -5.08 16.50
N ALA A 84 0.08 -4.76 16.82
CA ALA A 84 -0.35 -3.39 17.07
C ALA A 84 0.45 -2.73 18.21
N ALA A 85 0.66 -3.45 19.31
CA ALA A 85 1.43 -2.95 20.44
C ALA A 85 2.89 -2.64 20.05
N VAL A 86 3.56 -3.57 19.36
CA VAL A 86 4.94 -3.40 18.89
C VAL A 86 5.04 -2.27 17.88
N LEU A 87 4.09 -2.17 16.94
CA LEU A 87 4.10 -1.17 15.88
C LEU A 87 3.96 0.26 16.43
N ALA A 88 3.01 0.48 17.33
CA ALA A 88 2.81 1.78 17.99
C ALA A 88 4.04 2.16 18.85
N ASP A 89 4.52 1.24 19.68
CA ASP A 89 5.68 1.52 20.54
C ASP A 89 6.95 1.78 19.72
N SER A 90 7.18 1.04 18.64
CA SER A 90 8.34 1.26 17.75
C SER A 90 8.27 2.64 17.10
N PHE A 91 7.08 3.08 16.70
CA PHE A 91 6.89 4.43 16.18
C PHE A 91 7.16 5.50 17.23
N GLU A 92 6.68 5.35 18.47
CA GLU A 92 7.00 6.26 19.58
C GLU A 92 8.51 6.37 19.82
N HIS A 93 9.23 5.24 19.78
CA HIS A 93 10.68 5.22 19.93
C HIS A 93 11.37 5.96 18.77
N ALA A 94 10.90 5.78 17.54
CA ALA A 94 11.43 6.51 16.39
C ALA A 94 11.24 8.03 16.54
N VAL A 95 10.07 8.49 17.00
CA VAL A 95 9.79 9.91 17.27
C VAL A 95 10.68 10.45 18.39
N LYS A 96 10.81 9.71 19.50
CA LYS A 96 11.65 10.11 20.64
C LYS A 96 13.13 10.22 20.23
N SER A 97 13.63 9.23 19.49
CA SER A 97 15.02 9.22 19.00
C SER A 97 15.28 10.40 18.07
N ALA A 98 14.40 10.61 17.09
CA ALA A 98 14.54 11.71 16.13
C ALA A 98 14.45 13.09 16.81
N SER A 99 13.60 13.23 17.83
CA SER A 99 13.48 14.47 18.61
C SER A 99 14.73 14.74 19.46
N ALA A 100 15.30 13.70 20.08
CA ALA A 100 16.48 13.83 20.93
C ALA A 100 17.76 14.13 20.12
N GLN A 101 17.86 13.57 18.92
CA GLN A 101 19.04 13.72 18.04
C GLN A 101 18.90 14.88 17.05
N GLY A 102 17.69 15.41 16.83
CA GLY A 102 17.39 16.40 15.80
C GLY A 102 17.38 15.83 14.37
N THR A 103 17.62 14.52 14.21
CA THR A 103 17.69 13.80 12.93
C THR A 103 17.31 12.33 13.10
N GLN A 104 16.95 11.65 12.02
CA GLN A 104 16.71 10.20 11.97
C GLN A 104 18.03 9.46 11.73
N GLU A 105 19.06 9.73 12.55
CA GLU A 105 20.42 9.25 12.30
C GLU A 105 20.46 7.71 12.18
N PRO A 106 21.23 7.17 11.22
CA PRO A 106 21.41 5.73 11.10
C PRO A 106 22.06 5.21 12.39
N LEU A 107 21.35 4.37 13.14
CA LEU A 107 21.78 3.86 14.45
C LEU A 107 23.08 3.02 14.42
N ILE A 108 23.72 2.86 13.25
CA ILE A 108 24.83 1.93 13.02
C ILE A 108 25.95 2.66 12.27
N ASP A 109 27.10 2.77 12.96
CA ASP A 109 28.47 3.13 12.56
C ASP A 109 28.69 3.51 11.09
N SER A 110 28.05 4.59 10.65
CA SER A 110 28.26 5.20 9.34
C SER A 110 28.56 6.67 9.56
N SER A 111 29.59 7.17 8.89
CA SER A 111 29.92 8.60 8.93
C SER A 111 28.71 9.40 8.44
N PRO A 112 28.31 10.48 9.13
CA PRO A 112 27.21 11.34 8.67
C PRO A 112 27.46 11.76 7.22
N ASP A 113 26.42 11.72 6.38
CA ASP A 113 26.54 12.26 5.03
C ASP A 113 26.84 13.76 5.16
N PRO A 114 28.02 14.24 4.71
CA PRO A 114 28.42 15.65 4.86
C PRO A 114 27.48 16.60 4.12
N PHE A 115 26.60 16.09 3.25
CA PHE A 115 25.63 16.87 2.49
C PHE A 115 24.21 16.83 3.08
N GLN A 116 23.97 16.10 4.18
CA GLN A 116 22.64 15.92 4.77
C GLN A 116 22.00 17.24 5.21
N GLU A 117 22.77 18.16 5.80
CA GLU A 117 22.26 19.50 6.18
C GLU A 117 21.81 20.31 4.96
N GLN A 118 22.58 20.25 3.87
CA GLN A 118 22.24 20.94 2.62
C GLN A 118 20.99 20.34 1.96
N ALA A 119 20.87 19.02 1.98
CA ALA A 119 19.69 18.33 1.48
C ALA A 119 18.44 18.67 2.31
N THR A 120 18.56 18.69 3.63
CA THR A 120 17.48 19.06 4.57
C THR A 120 16.96 20.47 4.27
N ALA A 121 17.87 21.42 4.06
CA ALA A 121 17.52 22.78 3.64
C ALA A 121 16.86 22.81 2.25
N TYR A 122 17.40 22.07 1.27
CA TYR A 122 16.87 22.00 -0.09
C TYR A 122 15.43 21.47 -0.13
N TYR A 123 15.14 20.39 0.59
CA TYR A 123 13.79 19.84 0.70
C TYR A 123 12.89 20.61 1.67
N SER A 124 13.45 21.57 2.42
CA SER A 124 12.73 22.33 3.46
C SER A 124 12.03 21.43 4.47
N VAL A 125 12.71 20.36 4.88
CA VAL A 125 12.18 19.35 5.80
C VAL A 125 12.82 19.52 7.17
N ASN A 126 12.07 19.24 8.22
CA ASN A 126 12.63 19.04 9.54
C ASN A 126 12.65 17.52 9.80
N PRO A 127 13.83 16.87 9.87
CA PRO A 127 13.93 15.43 10.07
C PRO A 127 13.31 14.94 11.39
N SER A 128 13.21 15.83 12.38
CA SER A 128 12.56 15.57 13.69
C SER A 128 11.06 15.83 13.71
N ASP A 129 10.47 16.36 12.63
CA ASP A 129 9.02 16.55 12.53
C ASP A 129 8.31 15.20 12.52
N GLU A 130 7.28 15.05 13.36
CA GLU A 130 6.59 13.78 13.55
C GLU A 130 5.99 13.23 12.24
N ALA A 131 5.46 14.08 11.36
CA ALA A 131 4.89 13.62 10.09
C ALA A 131 5.97 13.08 9.15
N ILE A 132 7.18 13.65 9.19
CA ILE A 132 8.35 13.18 8.46
C ILE A 132 8.86 11.86 9.04
N VAL A 133 8.98 11.75 10.37
CA VAL A 133 9.34 10.51 11.06
C VAL A 133 8.33 9.41 10.73
N ARG A 134 7.04 9.70 10.78
CA ARG A 134 5.96 8.78 10.44
C ARG A 134 6.06 8.29 9.01
N SER A 135 6.28 9.18 8.04
CA SER A 135 6.41 8.76 6.65
C SER A 135 7.62 7.87 6.42
N SER A 136 8.74 8.12 7.10
CA SER A 136 9.97 7.31 7.02
C SER A 136 9.77 5.94 7.70
N PHE A 137 9.25 5.93 8.92
CA PHE A 137 8.96 4.73 9.70
C PHE A 137 7.95 3.81 8.99
N VAL A 138 6.90 4.36 8.39
CA VAL A 138 5.93 3.59 7.60
C VAL A 138 6.61 2.89 6.43
N ALA A 139 7.55 3.55 5.74
CA ALA A 139 8.29 2.93 4.65
C ALA A 139 9.21 1.81 5.16
N GLU A 140 9.88 2.01 6.28
CA GLU A 140 10.71 0.98 6.92
C GLU A 140 9.89 -0.24 7.37
N ALA A 141 8.78 -0.02 8.07
CA ALA A 141 7.87 -1.07 8.50
C ALA A 141 7.23 -1.79 7.29
N SER A 142 7.00 -1.11 6.17
CA SER A 142 6.49 -1.74 4.94
C SER A 142 7.46 -2.78 4.37
N ILE A 143 8.76 -2.51 4.48
CA ILE A 143 9.81 -3.45 4.08
C ILE A 143 9.88 -4.61 5.07
N ALA A 144 9.91 -4.30 6.37
CA ALA A 144 10.03 -5.32 7.43
C ALA A 144 8.87 -6.33 7.41
N ILE A 145 7.65 -5.84 7.22
CA ILE A 145 6.40 -6.65 7.21
C ILE A 145 6.07 -7.17 5.80
N ARG A 146 6.77 -6.70 4.76
CA ARG A 146 6.52 -7.01 3.34
C ARG A 146 5.08 -6.68 2.93
N ALA A 147 4.63 -5.48 3.28
CA ALA A 147 3.31 -4.96 2.96
C ALA A 147 3.43 -3.61 2.24
N SER A 148 2.33 -3.12 1.66
CA SER A 148 2.33 -1.77 1.09
C SER A 148 2.36 -0.70 2.19
N GLU A 149 2.96 0.45 1.92
CA GLU A 149 2.94 1.58 2.85
C GLU A 149 1.52 2.04 3.23
N ALA A 150 0.56 1.91 2.31
CA ALA A 150 -0.85 2.19 2.61
C ALA A 150 -1.40 1.23 3.66
N ASN A 151 -1.08 -0.06 3.56
CA ASN A 151 -1.47 -1.04 4.55
C ASN A 151 -0.81 -0.77 5.91
N ILE A 152 0.48 -0.44 5.94
CA ILE A 152 1.18 -0.11 7.18
C ILE A 152 0.66 1.18 7.82
N ARG A 153 0.32 2.20 7.04
CA ARG A 153 -0.31 3.42 7.56
C ARG A 153 -1.64 3.09 8.25
N ASP A 154 -2.46 2.25 7.63
CA ASP A 154 -3.73 1.80 8.21
C ASP A 154 -3.50 0.99 9.49
N ARG A 155 -2.50 0.09 9.51
CA ARG A 155 -2.14 -0.66 10.72
C ARG A 155 -1.63 0.24 11.84
N LEU A 156 -0.76 1.19 11.53
CA LEU A 156 -0.20 2.13 12.51
C LEU A 156 -1.29 3.01 13.12
N PHE A 157 -2.22 3.51 12.30
CA PHE A 157 -3.39 4.25 12.76
C PHE A 157 -4.22 3.43 13.76
N ILE A 158 -4.49 2.16 13.46
CA ILE A 158 -5.21 1.27 14.37
C ILE A 158 -4.38 0.99 15.62
N ALA A 159 -3.08 0.76 15.48
CA ALA A 159 -2.16 0.47 16.57
C ALA A 159 -2.12 1.62 17.59
N GLU A 160 -1.96 2.86 17.12
CA GLU A 160 -2.00 4.06 17.97
C GLU A 160 -3.37 4.25 18.63
N GLY A 161 -4.46 4.03 17.88
CA GLY A 161 -5.80 4.09 18.44
C GLY A 161 -6.04 3.05 19.54
N LEU A 162 -5.61 1.80 19.34
CA LEU A 162 -5.66 0.76 20.37
C LEU A 162 -4.79 1.12 21.57
N ARG A 163 -3.60 1.67 21.33
CA ARG A 163 -2.61 1.90 22.38
C ARG A 163 -2.90 3.14 23.22
N HIS A 164 -3.46 4.20 22.64
CA HIS A 164 -3.62 5.50 23.29
C HIS A 164 -5.08 5.87 23.59
N LEU A 165 -6.03 5.36 22.80
CA LEU A 165 -7.43 5.78 22.86
C LEU A 165 -8.35 4.67 23.39
N CYS A 166 -8.13 3.43 22.98
CA CYS A 166 -9.00 2.28 23.27
C CYS A 166 -8.26 1.15 24.03
N PRO A 167 -7.69 1.40 25.23
CA PRO A 167 -6.88 0.42 25.95
C PRO A 167 -7.67 -0.82 26.38
N GLU A 168 -8.95 -0.69 26.74
CA GLU A 168 -9.81 -1.84 27.06
C GLU A 168 -10.07 -2.72 25.83
N THR A 169 -10.16 -2.12 24.65
CA THR A 169 -10.28 -2.86 23.38
C THR A 169 -9.00 -3.62 23.04
N LEU A 170 -7.83 -3.01 23.28
CA LEU A 170 -6.55 -3.68 23.13
C LEU A 170 -6.43 -4.88 24.08
N GLU A 171 -6.88 -4.74 25.33
CA GLU A 171 -6.89 -5.82 26.31
C GLU A 171 -7.76 -7.01 25.86
N GLU A 172 -9.00 -6.76 25.43
CA GLU A 172 -9.88 -7.83 24.92
C GLU A 172 -9.32 -8.50 23.65
N LEU A 173 -8.70 -7.73 22.76
CA LEU A 173 -8.05 -8.28 21.56
C LEU A 173 -6.83 -9.14 21.96
N SER A 174 -6.07 -8.71 22.96
CA SER A 174 -4.89 -9.42 23.47
C SER A 174 -5.22 -10.76 24.14
N CYS A 175 -6.43 -10.88 24.69
CA CYS A 175 -6.97 -12.12 25.23
C CYS A 175 -7.61 -13.02 24.14
N GLY A 176 -7.70 -12.55 22.90
CA GLY A 176 -8.40 -13.24 21.81
C GLY A 176 -9.92 -13.28 21.98
N GLU A 177 -10.49 -12.43 22.85
CA GLU A 177 -11.92 -12.42 23.15
C GLU A 177 -12.75 -11.68 22.10
N ILE A 178 -12.12 -10.79 21.34
CA ILE A 178 -12.72 -10.09 20.20
C ILE A 178 -11.90 -10.30 18.93
N THR A 179 -12.51 -10.05 17.78
CA THR A 179 -11.82 -10.12 16.48
C THR A 179 -11.05 -8.84 16.19
N THR A 180 -9.98 -8.95 15.40
CA THR A 180 -9.21 -7.80 14.89
C THR A 180 -10.09 -6.81 14.14
N ARG A 181 -11.04 -7.28 13.34
CA ARG A 181 -11.96 -6.41 12.60
C ARG A 181 -12.87 -5.62 13.54
N THR A 182 -13.35 -6.23 14.62
CA THR A 182 -14.15 -5.53 15.63
C THR A 182 -13.32 -4.48 16.37
N ALA A 183 -12.09 -4.82 16.78
CA ALA A 183 -11.18 -3.88 17.42
C ALA A 183 -10.87 -2.66 16.52
N GLN A 184 -10.60 -2.92 15.23
CA GLN A 184 -10.39 -1.88 14.22
C GLN A 184 -11.58 -0.94 14.09
N GLU A 185 -12.80 -1.50 14.10
CA GLU A 185 -14.01 -0.69 13.96
C GLU A 185 -14.28 0.16 15.20
N ILE A 186 -14.05 -0.37 16.41
CA ILE A 186 -14.14 0.43 17.64
C ILE A 186 -13.16 1.61 17.55
N VAL A 187 -11.89 1.37 17.19
CA VAL A 187 -10.90 2.46 17.02
C VAL A 187 -11.37 3.51 16.00
N LYS A 188 -11.84 3.07 14.83
CA LYS A 188 -12.33 3.98 13.77
C LYS A 188 -13.53 4.81 14.22
N GLN A 189 -14.41 4.28 15.05
CA GLN A 189 -15.59 4.98 15.56
C GLN A 189 -15.29 5.77 16.84
N SER A 190 -14.18 5.52 17.52
CA SER A 190 -13.71 6.33 18.64
C SER A 190 -13.07 7.66 18.22
N GLN A 191 -12.78 7.83 16.93
CA GLN A 191 -12.21 9.07 16.40
C GLN A 191 -13.15 10.24 16.68
N ASP A 192 -12.58 11.42 16.94
CA ASP A 192 -13.30 12.67 17.23
C ASP A 192 -14.23 12.64 18.48
N LEU A 193 -14.24 11.54 19.24
CA LEU A 193 -14.99 11.44 20.50
C LEU A 193 -14.12 11.88 21.68
N GLU A 194 -14.76 12.42 22.71
CA GLU A 194 -14.08 12.75 23.95
C GLU A 194 -13.68 11.47 24.72
N PRO A 195 -12.61 11.48 25.53
CA PRO A 195 -12.15 10.29 26.26
C PRO A 195 -13.19 9.64 27.18
N ALA A 196 -14.20 10.39 27.64
CA ALA A 196 -15.32 9.82 28.39
C ALA A 196 -16.29 9.03 27.49
N ASP A 197 -16.55 9.53 26.28
CA ASP A 197 -17.43 8.90 25.30
C ASP A 197 -16.80 7.65 24.68
N VAL A 198 -15.48 7.66 24.47
CA VAL A 198 -14.74 6.47 24.06
C VAL A 198 -14.85 5.37 25.12
N ARG A 199 -14.67 5.69 26.41
CA ARG A 199 -14.85 4.73 27.50
C ARG A 199 -16.27 4.17 27.54
N TYR A 200 -17.28 5.03 27.37
CA TYR A 200 -18.68 4.59 27.27
C TYR A 200 -18.92 3.66 26.07
N MET A 201 -18.35 3.98 24.90
CA MET A 201 -18.43 3.14 23.71
C MET A 201 -17.84 1.75 23.98
N GLN A 202 -16.64 1.67 24.55
CA GLN A 202 -15.98 0.40 24.88
C GLN A 202 -16.79 -0.43 25.88
N GLN A 203 -17.25 0.17 26.99
CA GLN A 203 -18.07 -0.50 27.99
C GLN A 203 -19.37 -1.07 27.40
N THR A 204 -19.94 -0.40 26.40
CA THR A 204 -21.17 -0.83 25.73
C THR A 204 -20.91 -1.93 24.70
N LEU A 205 -19.83 -1.85 23.92
CA LEU A 205 -19.59 -2.72 22.77
C LEU A 205 -18.84 -4.01 23.12
N LEU A 206 -17.87 -3.97 24.03
CA LEU A 206 -17.01 -5.11 24.32
C LEU A 206 -17.76 -6.36 24.80
N PRO A 207 -18.78 -6.28 25.70
CA PRO A 207 -19.57 -7.45 26.08
C PRO A 207 -20.29 -8.11 24.90
N ILE A 208 -20.73 -7.32 23.92
CA ILE A 208 -21.42 -7.80 22.72
C ILE A 208 -20.41 -8.38 21.73
N ALA A 209 -19.24 -7.75 21.61
CA ALA A 209 -18.19 -8.13 20.67
C ALA A 209 -17.64 -9.55 20.87
N ARG A 210 -17.75 -10.10 22.09
CA ARG A 210 -17.30 -11.47 22.41
C ARG A 210 -18.09 -12.57 21.70
N THR A 211 -19.30 -12.27 21.23
CA THR A 211 -20.22 -13.29 20.68
C THR A 211 -20.88 -12.89 19.37
N ALA A 212 -21.03 -11.59 19.10
CA ALA A 212 -21.67 -11.10 17.89
C ALA A 212 -20.73 -11.14 16.67
N ALA A 213 -21.30 -11.22 15.47
CA ALA A 213 -20.56 -11.01 14.24
C ALA A 213 -20.04 -9.58 14.12
N ASP A 214 -18.86 -9.41 13.49
CA ASP A 214 -18.18 -8.12 13.32
C ASP A 214 -19.10 -7.02 12.75
N SER A 215 -19.96 -7.36 11.79
CA SER A 215 -20.88 -6.43 11.14
C SER A 215 -21.92 -5.84 12.11
N ALA A 216 -22.36 -6.64 13.09
CA ALA A 216 -23.33 -6.20 14.09
C ALA A 216 -22.68 -5.27 15.13
N VAL A 217 -21.40 -5.48 15.45
CA VAL A 217 -20.64 -4.56 16.30
C VAL A 217 -20.37 -3.26 15.54
N ALA A 218 -19.97 -3.35 14.27
CA ALA A 218 -19.71 -2.19 13.42
C ALA A 218 -20.91 -1.26 13.30
N HIS A 219 -22.09 -1.82 13.06
CA HIS A 219 -23.32 -1.03 12.98
C HIS A 219 -23.63 -0.30 14.29
N ARG A 220 -23.44 -0.96 15.44
CA ARG A 220 -23.64 -0.34 16.76
C ARG A 220 -22.59 0.72 17.07
N ALA A 221 -21.33 0.46 16.77
CA ALA A 221 -20.22 1.40 16.94
C ALA A 221 -20.49 2.70 16.19
N ARG A 222 -20.88 2.62 14.91
CA ARG A 222 -21.29 3.79 14.12
C ARG A 222 -22.45 4.55 14.76
N LYS A 223 -23.48 3.86 15.25
CA LYS A 223 -24.63 4.51 15.89
C LYS A 223 -24.26 5.23 17.20
N ILE A 224 -23.34 4.65 17.97
CA ILE A 224 -22.83 5.27 19.21
C ILE A 224 -21.98 6.50 18.85
N HIS A 225 -21.05 6.37 17.89
CA HIS A 225 -20.25 7.49 17.40
C HIS A 225 -21.13 8.65 16.94
N GLU A 226 -22.09 8.41 16.06
CA GLU A 226 -22.99 9.45 15.54
C GLU A 226 -23.83 10.13 16.64
N ARG A 227 -24.13 9.43 17.74
CA ARG A 227 -24.86 10.00 18.87
C ARG A 227 -23.99 10.86 19.78
N LEU A 228 -22.73 10.47 19.96
CA LEU A 228 -21.79 11.11 20.89
C LEU A 228 -20.88 12.12 20.21
N HIS A 229 -20.90 12.20 18.88
CA HIS A 229 -20.04 13.10 18.13
C HIS A 229 -20.26 14.56 18.57
N PRO A 230 -19.19 15.30 18.93
CA PRO A 230 -19.32 16.65 19.51
C PRO A 230 -19.88 17.68 18.53
N GLN A 231 -19.64 17.51 17.22
CA GLN A 231 -20.24 18.33 16.16
C GLN A 231 -21.52 17.70 15.60
N PRO A 232 -22.59 18.48 15.38
CA PRO A 232 -23.80 18.00 14.71
C PRO A 232 -23.50 17.39 13.33
N ILE A 233 -24.25 16.34 12.98
CA ILE A 233 -24.12 15.63 11.70
C ILE A 233 -24.27 16.57 10.49
N GLU A 234 -25.06 17.64 10.63
CA GLU A 234 -25.32 18.64 9.58
C GLU A 234 -24.08 19.48 9.25
N GLU A 235 -23.26 19.83 10.24
CA GLU A 235 -22.02 20.59 10.04
C GLU A 235 -20.93 19.74 9.39
N ARG A 236 -20.81 18.47 9.82
CA ARG A 236 -19.90 17.51 9.20
C ARG A 236 -20.30 17.17 7.77
N HIS A 237 -21.61 17.02 7.50
CA HIS A 237 -22.10 16.79 6.14
C HIS A 237 -21.72 17.96 5.22
N LYS A 238 -21.82 19.21 5.68
CA LYS A 238 -21.37 20.39 4.90
C LYS A 238 -19.88 20.31 4.54
N LYS A 239 -19.03 19.86 5.46
CA LYS A 239 -17.59 19.65 5.20
C LYS A 239 -17.33 18.48 4.24
N GLY A 240 -17.96 17.32 4.47
CA GLY A 240 -17.85 16.16 3.58
C GLY A 240 -18.34 16.45 2.15
N VAL A 241 -19.37 17.30 1.99
CA VAL A 241 -19.80 17.82 0.68
C VAL A 241 -18.68 18.61 0.02
N GLN A 242 -17.89 19.40 0.76
CA GLN A 242 -16.75 20.14 0.20
C GLN A 242 -15.60 19.21 -0.24
N ASP A 243 -15.43 18.07 0.43
CA ASP A 243 -14.37 17.08 0.15
C ASP A 243 -14.72 16.09 -0.99
N ARG A 244 -15.89 16.25 -1.61
CA ARG A 244 -16.33 15.43 -2.75
C ARG A 244 -15.27 15.44 -3.86
N LYS A 245 -14.94 14.28 -4.38
CA LYS A 245 -13.87 14.11 -5.37
C LYS A 245 -14.07 12.87 -6.23
N VAL A 246 -13.39 12.85 -7.36
CA VAL A 246 -13.29 11.69 -8.25
C VAL A 246 -11.81 11.31 -8.31
N ILE A 247 -11.51 10.04 -8.06
CA ILE A 247 -10.18 9.48 -8.15
C ILE A 247 -10.25 8.32 -9.15
N TYR A 248 -9.22 8.14 -9.97
CA TYR A 248 -9.11 7.00 -10.86
C TYR A 248 -7.68 6.47 -10.90
N TRP A 249 -7.52 5.19 -11.19
CA TRP A 249 -6.23 4.54 -11.41
C TRP A 249 -6.38 3.40 -12.41
N HIS A 250 -5.28 3.10 -13.11
CA HIS A 250 -5.23 2.00 -14.07
C HIS A 250 -5.04 0.65 -13.36
N GLU A 251 -5.65 -0.39 -13.90
CA GLU A 251 -5.55 -1.77 -13.44
C GLU A 251 -5.01 -2.69 -14.57
N PRO A 252 -4.53 -3.90 -14.25
CA PRO A 252 -4.12 -4.87 -15.27
C PRO A 252 -5.23 -5.19 -16.29
N ASN A 253 -4.84 -5.77 -17.42
CA ASN A 253 -5.74 -6.22 -18.50
C ASN A 253 -6.55 -5.11 -19.18
N GLY A 254 -6.07 -3.87 -19.10
CA GLY A 254 -6.73 -2.75 -19.74
C GLY A 254 -7.91 -2.15 -19.01
N MET A 255 -8.05 -2.51 -17.74
CA MET A 255 -9.12 -2.03 -16.89
C MET A 255 -8.69 -0.75 -16.17
N SER A 256 -9.65 0.01 -15.67
CA SER A 256 -9.39 1.16 -14.82
C SER A 256 -10.51 1.28 -13.81
N THR A 257 -10.16 1.66 -12.58
CA THR A 257 -11.14 1.86 -11.52
C THR A 257 -11.41 3.35 -11.37
N LEU A 258 -12.70 3.69 -11.36
CA LEU A 258 -13.20 5.03 -11.05
C LEU A 258 -13.86 5.00 -9.68
N GLN A 259 -13.34 5.78 -8.74
CA GLN A 259 -13.90 5.94 -7.40
C GLN A 259 -14.56 7.30 -7.25
N LEU A 260 -15.86 7.29 -6.98
CA LEU A 260 -16.66 8.49 -6.72
C LEU A 260 -16.83 8.69 -5.21
N HIS A 261 -16.38 9.84 -4.70
CA HIS A 261 -16.68 10.27 -3.33
C HIS A 261 -17.76 11.35 -3.37
N VAL A 262 -18.99 10.96 -3.08
CA VAL A 262 -20.18 11.80 -3.19
C VAL A 262 -21.04 11.70 -1.93
N PRO A 263 -21.93 12.68 -1.68
CA PRO A 263 -22.92 12.59 -0.62
C PRO A 263 -23.75 11.29 -0.71
N ALA A 264 -24.05 10.70 0.45
CA ALA A 264 -24.64 9.36 0.54
C ALA A 264 -26.00 9.25 -0.16
N GLU A 265 -26.81 10.30 -0.08
CA GLU A 265 -28.10 10.38 -0.77
C GLU A 265 -27.93 10.32 -2.28
N LYS A 266 -26.90 10.98 -2.83
CA LYS A 266 -26.59 10.91 -4.27
C LYS A 266 -26.08 9.55 -4.68
N ALA A 267 -25.20 8.93 -3.90
CA ALA A 267 -24.73 7.56 -4.16
C ALA A 267 -25.90 6.57 -4.19
N LEU A 268 -26.80 6.63 -3.21
CA LEU A 268 -27.98 5.78 -3.15
C LEU A 268 -28.94 6.06 -4.31
N SER A 269 -29.17 7.33 -4.67
CA SER A 269 -29.98 7.67 -5.85
C SER A 269 -29.40 7.08 -7.13
N ILE A 270 -28.08 7.19 -7.35
CA ILE A 270 -27.40 6.59 -8.51
C ILE A 270 -27.61 5.08 -8.51
N ILE A 271 -27.24 4.40 -7.42
CA ILE A 271 -27.29 2.93 -7.34
C ILE A 271 -28.72 2.41 -7.45
N ASN A 272 -29.70 3.05 -6.81
CA ASN A 272 -31.10 2.62 -6.92
C ASN A 272 -31.64 2.80 -8.34
N THR A 273 -31.27 3.89 -9.02
CA THR A 273 -31.71 4.13 -10.40
C THR A 273 -31.08 3.10 -11.35
N VAL A 274 -29.79 2.82 -11.20
CA VAL A 274 -29.07 1.79 -11.96
C VAL A 274 -29.66 0.39 -11.70
N ASN A 275 -29.91 0.03 -10.44
CA ASN A 275 -30.52 -1.24 -10.08
C ASN A 275 -31.92 -1.39 -10.68
N TRP A 276 -32.73 -0.32 -10.63
CA TRP A 276 -34.05 -0.33 -11.24
C TRP A 276 -33.94 -0.59 -12.74
N HIS A 277 -33.12 0.16 -13.49
CA HIS A 277 -32.95 -0.08 -14.93
C HIS A 277 -32.37 -1.46 -15.27
N ALA A 278 -31.39 -1.93 -14.50
CA ALA A 278 -30.83 -3.27 -14.67
C ALA A 278 -31.89 -4.36 -14.44
N SER A 279 -32.86 -4.13 -13.55
CA SER A 279 -33.97 -5.06 -13.29
C SER A 279 -35.08 -5.03 -14.33
N GLN A 280 -35.18 -3.95 -15.12
CA GLN A 280 -36.14 -3.86 -16.24
C GLN A 280 -35.63 -4.54 -17.52
N HIS A 281 -34.38 -5.02 -17.52
CA HIS A 281 -33.78 -5.67 -18.67
C HIS A 281 -34.18 -7.15 -18.72
N ASP A 282 -35.11 -7.50 -19.62
CA ASP A 282 -35.67 -8.85 -19.75
C ASP A 282 -35.34 -9.48 -21.12
N ASP A 283 -34.12 -9.23 -21.61
CA ASP A 283 -33.62 -9.90 -22.82
C ASP A 283 -33.09 -11.30 -22.45
N PRO A 284 -33.75 -12.38 -22.91
CA PRO A 284 -33.33 -13.75 -22.61
C PRO A 284 -32.01 -14.14 -23.29
N ASP A 285 -31.55 -13.39 -24.30
CA ASP A 285 -30.31 -13.65 -25.02
C ASP A 285 -29.11 -12.84 -24.47
N ASP A 286 -29.32 -12.02 -23.44
CA ASP A 286 -28.25 -11.25 -22.80
C ASP A 286 -27.47 -12.07 -21.75
N GLU A 287 -26.29 -12.54 -22.14
CA GLU A 287 -25.38 -13.32 -21.30
C GLU A 287 -24.65 -12.50 -20.21
N ARG A 288 -24.80 -11.17 -20.17
CA ARG A 288 -24.09 -10.32 -19.20
C ARG A 288 -24.63 -10.52 -17.78
N THR A 289 -23.71 -10.54 -16.81
CA THR A 289 -24.05 -10.56 -15.38
C THR A 289 -24.76 -9.28 -14.96
N GLU A 290 -25.52 -9.35 -13.87
CA GLU A 290 -26.20 -8.17 -13.31
C GLU A 290 -25.22 -7.01 -13.02
N GLN A 291 -24.03 -7.30 -12.53
CA GLN A 291 -23.02 -6.27 -12.25
C GLN A 291 -22.43 -5.65 -13.53
N GLN A 292 -22.25 -6.44 -14.59
CA GLN A 292 -21.84 -5.91 -15.91
C GLN A 292 -22.92 -4.98 -16.47
N ARG A 293 -24.19 -5.38 -16.43
CA ARG A 293 -25.30 -4.51 -16.88
C ARG A 293 -25.40 -3.22 -16.09
N ARG A 294 -25.24 -3.28 -14.77
CA ARG A 294 -25.21 -2.08 -13.91
C ARG A 294 -24.05 -1.15 -14.29
N LEU A 295 -22.86 -1.70 -14.54
CA LEU A 295 -21.71 -0.92 -14.97
C LEU A 295 -21.93 -0.31 -16.35
N ASP A 296 -22.45 -1.07 -17.32
CA ASP A 296 -22.77 -0.59 -18.67
C ASP A 296 -23.76 0.57 -18.60
N ILE A 297 -24.85 0.47 -17.82
CA ILE A 297 -25.80 1.58 -17.60
C ILE A 297 -25.11 2.83 -17.04
N ILE A 298 -24.18 2.66 -16.10
CA ILE A 298 -23.42 3.80 -15.53
C ILE A 298 -22.50 4.40 -16.61
N CYS A 299 -21.81 3.58 -17.39
CA CYS A 299 -20.94 4.03 -18.47
C CYS A 299 -21.73 4.76 -19.56
N ASP A 300 -22.81 4.17 -20.05
CA ASP A 300 -23.71 4.76 -21.05
C ASP A 300 -24.25 6.09 -20.52
N ALA A 301 -24.72 6.14 -19.27
CA ALA A 301 -25.22 7.37 -18.67
C ALA A 301 -24.16 8.48 -18.55
N LEU A 302 -22.89 8.14 -18.33
CA LEU A 302 -21.79 9.09 -18.18
C LEU A 302 -21.15 9.51 -19.51
N ILE A 303 -21.11 8.60 -20.49
CA ILE A 303 -20.45 8.79 -21.80
C ILE A 303 -21.46 9.32 -22.82
N ASP A 304 -22.60 8.65 -22.93
CA ASP A 304 -23.62 8.90 -23.94
C ASP A 304 -24.81 9.72 -23.41
N GLY A 305 -24.86 9.90 -22.09
CA GLY A 305 -25.95 10.59 -21.39
C GLY A 305 -27.08 9.65 -21.00
N TRP A 306 -28.02 10.15 -20.20
CA TRP A 306 -29.19 9.35 -19.82
C TRP A 306 -30.03 9.03 -21.06
N PRO A 307 -30.54 7.80 -21.23
CA PRO A 307 -31.33 7.45 -22.41
C PRO A 307 -32.67 8.21 -22.42
N ALA A 308 -32.65 9.41 -22.99
CA ALA A 308 -33.81 10.21 -23.37
C ALA A 308 -33.44 11.10 -24.59
N ALA A 309 -33.78 10.60 -25.79
CA ALA A 309 -33.72 11.24 -27.11
C ALA A 309 -32.31 11.64 -27.66
N PRO A 310 -32.11 11.58 -28.99
CA PRO A 310 -30.78 11.40 -29.58
C PRO A 310 -30.01 12.70 -29.81
N GLY A 311 -28.70 12.64 -29.54
CA GLY A 311 -27.69 13.34 -30.34
C GLY A 311 -26.93 14.44 -29.64
N THR A 312 -25.79 14.12 -29.04
CA THR A 312 -24.45 14.59 -29.47
C THR A 312 -23.38 13.70 -28.80
N PRO A 313 -22.70 12.79 -29.52
CA PRO A 313 -21.68 11.95 -28.91
C PRO A 313 -20.42 12.76 -28.58
N LEU A 314 -19.98 12.75 -27.33
CA LEU A 314 -18.65 13.20 -26.92
C LEU A 314 -17.63 12.12 -27.28
N LYS A 315 -16.96 12.30 -28.43
CA LYS A 315 -15.89 11.40 -28.87
C LYS A 315 -14.68 11.47 -27.91
N ALA A 316 -14.23 10.31 -27.44
CA ALA A 316 -12.98 10.17 -26.69
C ALA A 316 -11.78 10.66 -27.53
N ARG A 317 -10.86 11.41 -26.90
CA ARG A 317 -9.58 11.83 -27.50
C ARG A 317 -8.47 10.96 -26.93
N VAL A 318 -7.87 10.13 -27.79
CA VAL A 318 -6.88 9.13 -27.40
C VAL A 318 -5.76 9.07 -28.45
N ALA A 319 -4.50 8.96 -28.01
CA ALA A 319 -3.32 8.86 -28.87
C ALA A 319 -2.77 7.42 -28.89
N VAL A 320 -2.60 6.85 -30.09
CA VAL A 320 -2.19 5.46 -30.31
C VAL A 320 -0.95 5.40 -31.20
N THR A 321 0.03 4.59 -30.81
CA THR A 321 1.27 4.33 -31.57
C THR A 321 1.24 2.94 -32.18
N ILE A 322 1.39 2.85 -33.51
CA ILE A 322 1.36 1.57 -34.26
C ILE A 322 2.76 1.31 -34.87
N PRO A 323 3.47 0.24 -34.45
CA PRO A 323 4.77 -0.09 -35.01
C PRO A 323 4.63 -0.77 -36.40
N ALA A 324 4.99 -0.04 -37.46
CA ALA A 324 4.79 -0.46 -38.85
C ALA A 324 5.61 -1.70 -39.28
N LEU A 325 6.78 -1.93 -38.67
CA LEU A 325 7.68 -3.03 -39.04
C LEU A 325 7.22 -4.39 -38.50
N GLU A 326 6.59 -4.43 -37.33
CA GLU A 326 6.02 -5.66 -36.75
C GLU A 326 4.72 -6.09 -37.44
N MET A 327 3.93 -5.13 -37.92
CA MET A 327 2.72 -5.38 -38.71
C MET A 327 3.05 -6.10 -40.03
N LEU A 328 4.15 -5.72 -40.67
CA LEU A 328 4.63 -6.36 -41.92
C LEU A 328 5.24 -7.74 -41.66
N ALA A 329 5.81 -7.98 -40.48
CA ALA A 329 6.46 -9.25 -40.13
C ALA A 329 5.47 -10.32 -39.63
N ASN A 330 4.47 -9.96 -38.80
CA ASN A 330 3.42 -10.88 -38.36
C ASN A 330 2.14 -10.15 -37.88
N PRO A 331 1.13 -9.93 -38.74
CA PRO A 331 -0.06 -9.16 -38.40
C PRO A 331 -0.96 -9.80 -37.33
N LYS A 332 -0.76 -11.08 -36.98
CA LYS A 332 -1.54 -11.78 -35.94
C LYS A 332 -0.91 -11.69 -34.54
N ARG A 333 0.33 -11.20 -34.42
CA ARG A 333 1.06 -11.08 -33.13
C ARG A 333 1.53 -9.67 -32.80
N ALA A 334 1.33 -8.71 -33.70
CA ALA A 334 1.73 -7.33 -33.49
C ALA A 334 0.88 -6.66 -32.39
N LEU A 335 1.54 -5.86 -31.56
CA LEU A 335 0.94 -5.03 -30.50
C LEU A 335 1.06 -3.56 -30.89
N ALA A 336 0.15 -2.72 -30.40
CA ALA A 336 0.21 -1.27 -30.54
C ALA A 336 0.24 -0.65 -29.15
N ASP A 337 0.91 0.49 -28.96
CA ASP A 337 1.02 1.12 -27.64
C ASP A 337 0.03 2.29 -27.51
N LEU A 338 -0.70 2.31 -26.41
CA LEU A 338 -1.62 3.39 -26.06
C LEU A 338 -0.98 4.30 -25.01
N GLU A 339 -0.90 5.61 -25.31
CA GLU A 339 -0.21 6.57 -24.46
C GLU A 339 -0.85 6.63 -23.06
N GLY A 340 -0.05 6.38 -22.01
CA GLY A 340 -0.49 6.33 -20.61
C GLY A 340 -1.11 4.99 -20.17
N TYR A 341 -1.21 4.00 -21.06
CA TYR A 341 -1.86 2.71 -20.80
C TYR A 341 -0.95 1.49 -21.06
N GLY A 342 -0.16 1.48 -22.15
CA GLY A 342 0.68 0.34 -22.57
C GLY A 342 0.12 -0.49 -23.75
N PRO A 343 0.49 -1.78 -23.90
CA PRO A 343 0.20 -2.53 -25.13
C PRO A 343 -1.28 -2.90 -25.27
N ILE A 344 -1.88 -2.55 -26.40
CA ILE A 344 -3.21 -2.94 -26.86
C ILE A 344 -3.12 -3.86 -28.09
N PRO A 345 -4.14 -4.72 -28.33
CA PRO A 345 -4.24 -5.48 -29.57
C PRO A 345 -4.28 -4.56 -30.80
N ILE A 346 -3.53 -4.92 -31.85
CA ILE A 346 -3.40 -4.07 -33.04
C ILE A 346 -4.74 -3.84 -33.78
N GLY A 347 -5.68 -4.79 -33.73
CA GLY A 347 -7.03 -4.60 -34.26
C GLY A 347 -7.85 -3.54 -33.51
N THR A 348 -7.55 -3.32 -32.23
CA THR A 348 -8.13 -2.23 -31.43
C THR A 348 -7.51 -0.90 -31.81
N ALA A 349 -6.18 -0.85 -31.98
CA ALA A 349 -5.47 0.34 -32.46
C ALA A 349 -5.90 0.79 -33.87
N LEU A 350 -6.12 -0.13 -34.80
CA LEU A 350 -6.55 0.18 -36.17
C LEU A 350 -7.99 0.72 -36.23
N ARG A 351 -8.89 0.24 -35.36
CA ARG A 351 -10.24 0.81 -35.22
C ARG A 351 -10.20 2.24 -34.66
N ILE A 352 -9.32 2.51 -33.69
CA ILE A 352 -9.11 3.86 -33.15
C ILE A 352 -8.51 4.78 -34.22
N ALA A 353 -7.59 4.27 -35.04
CA ALA A 353 -6.93 5.03 -36.12
C ALA A 353 -7.83 5.33 -37.33
N GLN A 354 -8.90 4.55 -37.56
CA GLN A 354 -9.81 4.69 -38.71
C GLN A 354 -10.49 6.07 -38.77
N ASP A 355 -10.73 6.68 -37.61
CA ASP A 355 -11.39 7.99 -37.46
C ASP A 355 -10.41 9.15 -37.21
N ALA A 356 -9.09 8.93 -37.34
CA ALA A 356 -8.08 9.92 -37.03
C ALA A 356 -7.99 11.02 -38.11
N PRO A 357 -8.05 12.32 -37.74
CA PRO A 357 -8.04 13.42 -38.71
C PRO A 357 -6.68 13.67 -39.38
N SER A 358 -5.60 13.08 -38.85
CA SER A 358 -4.25 13.17 -39.41
C SER A 358 -3.33 12.10 -38.82
N PHE A 359 -2.34 11.65 -39.57
CA PHE A 359 -1.26 10.76 -39.10
C PHE A 359 0.06 11.53 -39.01
N MET A 360 0.81 11.35 -37.92
CA MET A 360 2.17 11.88 -37.76
C MET A 360 3.19 10.75 -37.94
N LYS A 361 4.13 10.92 -38.88
CA LYS A 361 5.25 9.97 -39.06
C LYS A 361 6.35 10.24 -38.04
N VAL A 362 6.84 9.19 -37.40
CA VAL A 362 8.08 9.19 -36.61
C VAL A 362 9.05 8.20 -37.25
N LEU A 363 10.22 8.67 -37.66
CA LEU A 363 11.33 7.88 -38.21
C LEU A 363 12.49 7.91 -37.20
N THR A 364 13.05 6.75 -36.89
CA THR A 364 14.33 6.62 -36.18
C THR A 364 15.32 5.85 -37.08
N ASP A 365 16.52 6.40 -37.18
CA ASP A 365 17.66 5.91 -37.95
C ASP A 365 18.47 4.86 -37.17
N PRO A 366 18.91 3.73 -37.76
CA PRO A 366 19.65 2.69 -37.05
C PRO A 366 21.14 2.97 -36.84
N TRP A 367 21.68 4.14 -37.21
CA TRP A 367 23.13 4.34 -37.17
C TRP A 367 23.62 5.79 -36.93
N SER A 368 23.22 6.40 -35.81
CA SER A 368 23.87 7.64 -35.35
C SER A 368 24.20 7.59 -33.85
N GLY A 369 25.49 7.34 -33.58
CA GLY A 369 26.03 7.18 -32.24
C GLY A 369 25.80 8.39 -31.33
N ALA A 370 25.17 8.12 -30.19
CA ALA A 370 25.19 9.00 -29.04
C ALA A 370 26.02 8.33 -27.92
N VAL A 371 26.98 9.08 -27.40
CA VAL A 371 27.85 8.68 -26.29
C VAL A 371 27.00 8.47 -25.02
N ILE A 372 27.06 7.27 -24.43
CA ILE A 372 26.47 6.96 -23.11
C ILE A 372 27.56 7.07 -22.05
N ASP A 373 28.11 8.28 -21.92
CA ASP A 373 28.73 8.79 -20.70
C ASP A 373 28.98 10.29 -20.91
N VAL A 374 28.41 11.15 -20.06
CA VAL A 374 28.70 12.61 -20.14
C VAL A 374 29.85 13.01 -19.21
N GLY A 375 30.49 12.04 -18.56
CA GLY A 375 31.58 12.30 -17.61
C GLY A 375 31.17 13.31 -16.54
N ARG A 376 32.16 14.01 -15.98
CA ARG A 376 31.96 15.09 -14.98
C ARG A 376 31.70 16.47 -15.61
N GLU A 377 31.70 16.59 -16.94
CA GLU A 377 31.58 17.88 -17.62
C GLU A 377 30.14 18.42 -17.63
N LYS A 378 29.12 17.57 -17.48
CA LYS A 378 27.70 17.98 -17.49
C LYS A 378 26.90 17.30 -16.39
N TYR A 379 26.38 18.11 -15.46
CA TYR A 379 25.43 17.67 -14.44
C TYR A 379 24.07 17.26 -15.03
N ARG A 380 23.65 17.86 -16.15
CA ARG A 380 22.33 17.59 -16.77
C ARG A 380 22.35 16.27 -17.58
N PRO A 381 21.48 15.28 -17.27
CA PRO A 381 21.39 14.02 -18.01
C PRO A 381 21.05 14.23 -19.49
N SER A 382 21.59 13.37 -20.37
CA SER A 382 21.23 13.36 -21.80
C SER A 382 19.82 12.80 -22.00
N LYS A 383 19.21 13.04 -23.17
CA LYS A 383 17.92 12.44 -23.53
C LYS A 383 18.03 10.91 -23.59
N ALA A 384 19.12 10.38 -24.16
CA ALA A 384 19.38 8.94 -24.23
C ALA A 384 19.47 8.29 -22.84
N LEU A 385 20.12 8.94 -21.86
CA LEU A 385 20.17 8.43 -20.49
C LEU A 385 18.77 8.45 -19.83
N ARG A 386 17.98 9.51 -20.04
CA ARG A 386 16.58 9.57 -19.58
C ARG A 386 15.74 8.44 -20.15
N ASP A 387 15.81 8.22 -21.46
CA ASP A 387 15.02 7.20 -22.15
C ASP A 387 15.47 5.79 -21.70
N PHE A 388 16.78 5.56 -21.52
CA PHE A 388 17.29 4.32 -20.93
C PHE A 388 16.73 4.07 -19.53
N LEU A 389 16.81 5.06 -18.63
CA LEU A 389 16.36 4.91 -17.24
C LEU A 389 14.86 4.68 -17.14
N ARG A 390 14.05 5.33 -17.97
CA ARG A 390 12.60 5.09 -18.04
C ARG A 390 12.28 3.64 -18.40
N ASN A 391 12.97 3.09 -19.39
CA ASN A 391 12.76 1.70 -19.83
C ASN A 391 13.30 0.67 -18.81
N ARG A 392 14.44 0.96 -18.18
CA ARG A 392 15.04 0.07 -17.17
C ARG A 392 14.23 0.06 -15.87
N ASP A 393 13.91 1.26 -15.36
CA ASP A 393 13.38 1.40 -14.01
C ASP A 393 11.85 1.24 -13.97
N ILE A 394 11.13 1.68 -15.03
CA ILE A 394 9.66 1.68 -15.18
C ILE A 394 8.92 2.55 -14.15
N CYS A 395 9.31 2.48 -12.87
CA CYS A 395 8.83 3.29 -11.77
C CYS A 395 9.98 3.75 -10.88
N CYS A 396 9.65 4.46 -9.81
CA CYS A 396 10.58 4.84 -8.75
C CYS A 396 11.25 3.59 -8.15
N ARG A 397 12.59 3.58 -8.11
CA ARG A 397 13.45 2.48 -7.64
C ARG A 397 13.55 2.33 -6.11
N PHE A 398 12.57 2.87 -5.39
CA PHE A 398 12.46 2.70 -3.94
C PHE A 398 11.57 1.48 -3.67
N PRO A 399 11.89 0.63 -2.66
CA PRO A 399 11.14 -0.60 -2.40
C PRO A 399 9.63 -0.38 -2.31
N GLY A 400 8.86 -1.09 -3.15
CA GLY A 400 7.39 -1.03 -3.16
C GLY A 400 6.78 0.24 -3.74
N CYS A 401 7.56 1.17 -4.31
CA CYS A 401 7.03 2.38 -4.91
C CYS A 401 6.65 2.18 -6.39
N ASN A 402 5.37 2.33 -6.69
CA ASN A 402 4.86 2.21 -8.06
C ASN A 402 4.69 3.56 -8.77
N ARG A 403 5.35 4.63 -8.28
CA ARG A 403 5.24 5.94 -8.93
C ARG A 403 5.91 5.88 -10.31
N PRO A 404 5.20 6.23 -11.39
CA PRO A 404 5.67 5.96 -12.74
C PRO A 404 6.91 6.81 -13.10
N ALA A 405 7.73 6.30 -14.02
CA ALA A 405 8.98 6.91 -14.44
C ALA A 405 8.83 8.36 -14.94
N GLU A 406 7.69 8.70 -15.55
CA GLU A 406 7.35 10.04 -16.04
C GLU A 406 7.27 11.08 -14.93
N THR A 407 6.90 10.64 -13.74
CA THR A 407 6.74 11.47 -12.53
C THR A 407 7.88 11.27 -11.52
N SER A 408 8.89 10.51 -11.92
CA SER A 408 10.13 10.29 -11.18
C SER A 408 11.27 11.05 -11.84
N GLU A 409 12.32 11.33 -11.09
CA GLU A 409 13.48 12.06 -11.60
C GLU A 409 14.74 11.21 -11.47
N ILE A 410 15.75 11.60 -12.25
CA ILE A 410 17.06 10.97 -12.18
C ILE A 410 17.76 11.42 -10.91
N ASP A 411 18.14 10.45 -10.10
CA ASP A 411 18.89 10.63 -8.87
C ASP A 411 20.24 9.93 -8.97
N HIS A 412 21.31 10.56 -8.48
CA HIS A 412 22.65 9.99 -8.46
C HIS A 412 22.83 9.09 -7.25
N ILE A 413 23.38 7.88 -7.43
CA ILE A 413 23.59 6.92 -6.34
C ILE A 413 24.69 7.43 -5.42
N GLU A 414 25.90 7.57 -5.93
CA GLU A 414 26.95 8.39 -5.36
C GLU A 414 26.73 9.85 -5.76
N ALA A 415 26.61 10.73 -4.76
CA ALA A 415 26.31 12.14 -4.97
C ALA A 415 27.33 12.81 -5.89
N TRP A 416 26.86 13.70 -6.78
CA TRP A 416 27.73 14.51 -7.63
C TRP A 416 28.78 15.30 -6.83
N ALA A 417 28.39 15.81 -5.67
CA ALA A 417 29.27 16.55 -4.77
C ALA A 417 30.37 15.67 -4.14
N ALA A 418 30.12 14.36 -4.00
CA ALA A 418 31.09 13.36 -3.54
C ALA A 418 32.00 12.83 -4.67
N GLY A 419 31.80 13.25 -5.93
CA GLY A 419 32.58 12.81 -7.08
C GLY A 419 31.85 11.84 -8.02
N GLY A 420 30.58 11.54 -7.74
CA GLY A 420 29.75 10.68 -8.57
C GLY A 420 29.53 11.24 -9.99
N HIS A 421 29.44 10.34 -10.98
CA HIS A 421 29.27 10.68 -12.39
C HIS A 421 27.81 10.57 -12.83
N THR A 422 27.38 11.34 -13.83
CA THR A 422 26.07 11.19 -14.47
C THR A 422 26.14 10.07 -15.51
N SER A 423 26.07 8.83 -15.03
CA SER A 423 26.25 7.63 -15.86
C SER A 423 25.12 6.61 -15.63
N ARG A 424 25.04 5.61 -16.52
CA ARG A 424 24.10 4.48 -16.41
C ARG A 424 24.20 3.73 -15.08
N THR A 425 25.42 3.60 -14.56
CA THR A 425 25.75 2.80 -13.37
C THR A 425 25.61 3.58 -12.07
N ASN A 426 25.60 4.92 -12.13
CA ASN A 426 25.51 5.78 -10.96
C ASN A 426 24.19 6.58 -10.92
N THR A 427 23.18 6.20 -11.71
CA THR A 427 21.89 6.87 -11.70
C THR A 427 20.70 5.89 -11.73
N HIS A 428 19.62 6.30 -11.08
CA HIS A 428 18.34 5.59 -11.01
C HIS A 428 17.18 6.57 -10.96
N LEU A 429 15.96 6.09 -11.20
CA LEU A 429 14.76 6.91 -11.02
C LEU A 429 14.28 6.89 -9.58
N LEU A 430 14.18 8.07 -8.97
CA LEU A 430 13.50 8.26 -7.69
C LEU A 430 12.50 9.40 -7.77
N CYS A 431 11.39 9.22 -7.07
CA CYS A 431 10.47 10.31 -6.88
C CYS A 431 10.96 11.29 -5.81
N LYS A 432 10.44 12.52 -5.83
CA LYS A 432 10.83 13.57 -4.87
C LYS A 432 10.81 13.13 -3.41
N ARG A 433 9.81 12.35 -3.02
CA ARG A 433 9.70 11.83 -1.65
C ARG A 433 10.85 10.88 -1.30
N HIS A 434 11.21 9.97 -2.19
CA HIS A 434 12.28 8.99 -1.92
C HIS A 434 13.68 9.55 -2.14
N GLN A 435 13.84 10.59 -2.98
CA GLN A 435 15.05 11.40 -2.98
C GLN A 435 15.23 12.09 -1.61
N MET A 436 14.16 12.68 -1.05
CA MET A 436 14.20 13.26 0.30
C MET A 436 14.56 12.20 1.35
N PHE A 437 14.03 10.98 1.26
CA PHE A 437 14.39 9.91 2.22
C PHE A 437 15.88 9.60 2.18
N LYS A 438 16.40 9.38 0.96
CA LYS A 438 17.80 9.08 0.73
C LYS A 438 18.73 10.21 1.21
N HIS A 439 18.41 11.46 0.89
CA HIS A 439 19.34 12.58 1.12
C HIS A 439 19.18 13.24 2.49
N ALA A 440 18.00 13.19 3.10
CA ALA A 440 17.71 13.93 4.34
C ALA A 440 17.35 13.04 5.54
N LEU A 441 16.87 11.81 5.33
CA LEU A 441 16.30 10.97 6.40
C LEU A 441 17.11 9.71 6.71
N GLY A 442 18.40 9.64 6.34
CA GLY A 442 19.29 8.55 6.75
C GLY A 442 19.11 7.22 5.98
N TRP A 443 18.32 7.20 4.90
CA TRP A 443 18.21 6.03 4.03
C TRP A 443 19.42 5.92 3.11
N GLN A 444 19.96 4.71 2.99
CA GLN A 444 21.14 4.43 2.15
C GLN A 444 20.75 3.54 0.98
N ALA A 445 21.36 3.81 -0.18
CA ALA A 445 21.17 3.05 -1.40
C ALA A 445 22.52 2.63 -1.97
N THR A 446 22.77 1.33 -2.03
CA THR A 446 23.98 0.74 -2.59
C THR A 446 23.64 0.03 -3.89
N TYR A 447 24.18 0.50 -5.00
CA TYR A 447 23.97 -0.15 -6.30
C TYR A 447 24.83 -1.41 -6.41
N LEU A 448 24.23 -2.48 -6.91
CA LEU A 448 24.92 -3.75 -7.17
C LEU A 448 25.24 -3.88 -8.66
N ALA A 449 26.25 -4.69 -8.98
CA ALA A 449 26.75 -4.83 -10.36
C ALA A 449 25.69 -5.38 -11.34
N ASP A 450 24.70 -6.12 -10.83
CA ASP A 450 23.56 -6.69 -11.56
C ASP A 450 22.44 -5.66 -11.86
N GLY A 451 22.55 -4.44 -11.34
CA GLY A 451 21.58 -3.37 -11.51
C GLY A 451 20.47 -3.31 -10.47
N SER A 452 20.50 -4.20 -9.48
CA SER A 452 19.68 -4.09 -8.28
C SER A 452 20.22 -3.03 -7.32
N VAL A 453 19.35 -2.56 -6.43
CA VAL A 453 19.70 -1.57 -5.40
C VAL A 453 19.44 -2.20 -4.03
N ASN A 454 20.48 -2.28 -3.22
CA ASN A 454 20.37 -2.61 -1.82
C ASN A 454 20.02 -1.34 -1.03
N TRP A 455 18.78 -1.27 -0.57
CA TRP A 455 18.28 -0.23 0.30
C TRP A 455 18.45 -0.61 1.76
N ARG A 456 18.96 0.35 2.53
CA ARG A 456 19.04 0.26 3.99
C ARG A 456 18.32 1.43 4.61
N SER A 457 17.36 1.11 5.48
CA SER A 457 16.63 2.10 6.27
C SER A 457 17.46 2.61 7.46
N PRO A 458 17.03 3.71 8.11
CA PRO A 458 17.74 4.28 9.26
C PRO A 458 17.92 3.31 10.44
N HIS A 459 16.93 2.47 10.74
CA HIS A 459 17.04 1.47 11.83
C HIS A 459 17.52 0.09 11.33
N GLY A 460 18.06 0.02 10.11
CA GLY A 460 18.86 -1.10 9.63
C GLY A 460 18.09 -2.22 8.92
N VAL A 461 16.80 -2.03 8.65
CA VAL A 461 16.06 -2.93 7.74
C VAL A 461 16.65 -2.82 6.33
N ILE A 462 16.97 -3.97 5.74
CA ILE A 462 17.60 -4.10 4.42
C ILE A 462 16.60 -4.70 3.43
N CYS A 463 16.58 -4.18 2.21
CA CYS A 463 15.80 -4.74 1.10
C CYS A 463 16.51 -4.53 -0.22
N ILE A 464 16.48 -5.56 -1.08
CA ILE A 464 16.98 -5.46 -2.44
C ILE A 464 15.81 -5.15 -3.36
N GLU A 465 15.96 -4.09 -4.14
CA GLU A 465 15.01 -3.66 -5.15
C GLU A 465 15.59 -3.93 -6.54
N LEU A 466 14.75 -4.47 -7.42
CA LEU A 466 15.10 -4.81 -8.78
C LEU A 466 14.52 -3.78 -9.75
N PRO A 467 15.20 -3.51 -10.89
CA PRO A 467 14.59 -2.70 -11.94
C PRO A 467 13.25 -3.27 -12.39
N GLY A 468 12.25 -2.42 -12.59
CA GLY A 468 10.92 -2.85 -13.01
C GLY A 468 10.91 -3.64 -14.33
N SER A 469 11.93 -3.46 -15.18
CA SER A 469 12.09 -4.23 -16.42
C SER A 469 12.51 -5.69 -16.21
N VAL A 470 12.93 -6.08 -15.01
CA VAL A 470 13.40 -7.44 -14.71
C VAL A 470 12.22 -8.38 -14.52
N THR A 471 12.10 -9.38 -15.39
CA THR A 471 11.01 -10.37 -15.38
C THR A 471 11.42 -11.74 -14.84
N ASN A 472 12.72 -12.03 -14.76
CA ASN A 472 13.26 -13.28 -14.21
C ASN A 472 14.37 -12.99 -13.20
N VAL A 473 14.20 -13.49 -11.97
CA VAL A 473 15.09 -13.24 -10.82
C VAL A 473 16.07 -14.39 -10.53
N GLN A 474 15.94 -15.52 -11.22
CA GLN A 474 16.73 -16.76 -10.95
C GLN A 474 18.24 -16.61 -11.21
N ASN A 475 18.65 -15.55 -11.90
CA ASN A 475 20.05 -15.28 -12.23
C ASN A 475 20.69 -14.20 -11.32
N PHE A 476 20.00 -13.74 -10.28
CA PHE A 476 20.52 -12.75 -9.35
C PHE A 476 21.16 -13.41 -8.12
N ASP A 477 22.34 -12.93 -7.71
CA ASP A 477 23.13 -13.55 -6.65
C ASP A 477 22.44 -13.50 -5.27
N PHE A 478 21.55 -12.53 -5.04
CA PHE A 478 20.88 -12.37 -3.74
C PHE A 478 19.78 -13.40 -3.43
N GLU A 479 19.35 -14.21 -4.40
CA GLU A 479 18.46 -15.36 -4.13
C GLU A 479 19.10 -16.34 -3.14
N LYS A 480 20.44 -16.30 -2.99
CA LYS A 480 21.22 -17.18 -2.13
C LYS A 480 21.57 -16.61 -0.75
N ASP A 481 21.71 -15.28 -0.60
CA ASP A 481 22.47 -14.72 0.55
C ASP A 481 21.78 -13.61 1.40
N GLN A 482 20.66 -13.01 0.99
CA GLN A 482 20.20 -11.74 1.62
C GLN A 482 18.74 -11.71 2.09
N THR A 483 17.93 -12.71 1.78
CA THR A 483 16.66 -12.89 2.51
C THR A 483 16.97 -13.67 3.77
N PRO A 484 16.57 -13.26 4.99
CA PRO A 484 16.60 -14.17 6.12
C PRO A 484 15.65 -15.32 5.76
N MET A 485 16.21 -16.37 5.18
CA MET A 485 15.51 -17.63 5.02
C MET A 485 15.27 -18.07 6.45
N LEU A 486 14.00 -18.06 6.87
CA LEU A 486 13.59 -18.94 7.95
C LEU A 486 14.23 -20.30 7.63
N PRO A 487 14.92 -20.96 8.59
CA PRO A 487 15.57 -22.22 8.32
C PRO A 487 14.58 -23.10 7.55
N PRO A 488 14.94 -23.57 6.34
CA PRO A 488 13.97 -24.18 5.44
C PRO A 488 13.25 -25.27 6.20
N MET A 489 11.95 -25.09 6.41
CA MET A 489 11.16 -26.07 7.14
C MET A 489 11.11 -27.31 6.26
N GLN A 490 11.92 -28.32 6.59
CA GLN A 490 11.87 -29.59 5.88
C GLN A 490 10.53 -30.25 6.20
N LEU A 491 9.58 -30.09 5.27
CA LEU A 491 8.29 -30.76 5.34
C LEU A 491 8.56 -32.27 5.30
N THR A 492 8.20 -32.95 6.38
CA THR A 492 8.25 -34.41 6.41
C THR A 492 7.34 -34.98 5.33
N ASP A 493 7.62 -36.19 4.84
CA ASP A 493 6.77 -36.85 3.83
C ASP A 493 5.33 -37.06 4.32
N ARG A 494 5.14 -37.11 5.65
CA ARG A 494 3.80 -37.09 6.25
C ARG A 494 3.07 -35.77 5.99
N VAL A 495 3.73 -34.63 6.19
CA VAL A 495 3.14 -33.29 5.93
C VAL A 495 2.93 -33.07 4.44
N ARG A 496 3.89 -33.46 3.59
CA ARG A 496 3.74 -33.38 2.13
C ARG A 496 2.55 -34.20 1.62
N ARG A 497 2.31 -35.39 2.19
CA ARG A 497 1.12 -36.20 1.87
C ARG A 497 -0.19 -35.53 2.29
N VAL A 498 -0.25 -34.95 3.50
CA VAL A 498 -1.43 -34.19 3.96
C VAL A 498 -1.73 -32.99 3.05
N LEU A 499 -0.70 -32.34 2.51
CA LEU A 499 -0.82 -31.23 1.57
C LEU A 499 -1.07 -31.69 0.11
N GLY A 500 -1.13 -33.00 -0.15
CA GLY A 500 -1.35 -33.56 -1.49
C GLY A 500 -0.16 -33.42 -2.45
N TRP A 501 1.06 -33.26 -1.93
CA TRP A 501 2.27 -33.07 -2.73
C TRP A 501 2.98 -34.38 -3.13
N ILE A 502 2.55 -35.50 -2.55
CA ILE A 502 3.02 -36.85 -2.87
C ILE A 502 1.80 -37.75 -2.87
N ASP A 503 1.69 -38.65 -3.85
CA ASP A 503 0.64 -39.66 -3.88
C ASP A 503 0.70 -40.52 -2.59
N PRO A 504 -0.46 -40.94 -2.04
CA PRO A 504 -0.45 -41.94 -0.98
C PRO A 504 0.26 -43.20 -1.52
N PRO A 505 1.09 -43.88 -0.70
CA PRO A 505 1.70 -45.12 -1.13
C PRO A 505 0.60 -46.07 -1.60
N ASP A 506 0.85 -46.83 -2.67
CA ASP A 506 0.00 -47.94 -3.06
C ASP A 506 -0.28 -48.77 -1.80
N GLN A 507 -1.54 -49.07 -1.54
CA GLN A 507 -1.88 -50.00 -0.46
C GLN A 507 -1.21 -51.32 -0.80
N GLU A 508 -0.06 -51.60 -0.18
CA GLU A 508 0.51 -52.93 -0.19
C GLU A 508 -0.57 -53.84 0.41
N THR A 509 -1.15 -54.66 -0.47
CA THR A 509 -1.97 -55.80 -0.09
C THR A 509 -1.12 -56.71 0.78
N GLY A 510 -1.35 -56.66 2.10
CA GLY A 510 -0.72 -57.51 3.10
C GLY A 510 -1.60 -57.67 4.32
#